data_AF-A0A957ZLW5-F1
#
_entry.id   AF-A0A957ZLW5-F1
#
_cell.length_a   1.000
_cell.length_b   1.000
_cell.length_c   1.000
_cell.angle_alpha   90.00
_cell.angle_beta   90.00
_cell.angle_gamma   90.00
#
_symmetry.space_group_name_H-M   'P 1'
#
loop_
_entity.id
_entity.type
_entity.pdbx_description
1 polymer ?
#
loop_
_entity_poly.entity_id
_entity_poly.type
_entity_poly.pdbx_seq_one_letter_code
_entity_poly.pdbx_strand_id
1 'polypeptide(L)'
;GILYVDSTTSFNPDAAARDQRVRLPRESLAERLANCIDGALLFASLLEACTIDAALVISTDHAIVGWQRGRGGERWEYLETTMLATNSFADAREIGARRATLWQQQAAGDPTRFRRWSMRELRERYHITPLE
;
A
#
# COMPACT_ATOMS: atom_id res chain seq x y z
N GLY A 1 2.14 6.24 -17.43
CA GLY A 1 2.65 6.00 -16.06
C GLY A 1 2.08 7.03 -15.11
N ILE A 2 1.88 6.64 -13.86
CA ILE A 2 1.60 7.51 -12.70
C ILE A 2 2.95 7.87 -12.08
N LEU A 3 3.19 9.16 -11.83
CA LEU A 3 4.44 9.65 -11.25
C LEU A 3 4.36 9.67 -9.73
N TYR A 4 5.47 9.33 -9.08
CA TYR A 4 5.58 9.45 -7.64
C TYR A 4 5.72 10.93 -7.23
N VAL A 5 5.00 11.32 -6.18
CA VAL A 5 5.06 12.65 -5.56
C VAL A 5 4.97 12.52 -4.05
N ASP A 6 5.93 13.10 -3.34
CA ASP A 6 5.86 13.23 -1.89
C ASP A 6 4.88 14.35 -1.52
N SER A 7 3.79 14.00 -0.83
CA SER A 7 2.69 14.92 -0.51
C SER A 7 2.67 15.20 0.99
N THR A 8 3.56 16.08 1.46
CA THR A 8 3.71 16.40 2.89
C THR A 8 2.67 17.40 3.41
N THR A 9 1.84 17.99 2.53
CA THR A 9 0.76 18.88 2.96
C THR A 9 -0.43 18.08 3.45
N SER A 10 -0.62 18.07 4.76
CA SER A 10 -1.83 17.60 5.43
C SER A 10 -2.62 18.79 6.00
N PHE A 11 -3.91 18.60 6.27
CA PHE A 11 -4.77 19.60 6.92
C PHE A 11 -4.85 19.39 8.44
N ASN A 12 -3.83 18.76 9.01
CA ASN A 12 -3.79 18.49 10.43
C ASN A 12 -3.45 19.77 11.18
N PRO A 13 -4.30 20.21 12.13
CA PRO A 13 -3.99 21.39 12.93
C PRO A 13 -2.78 21.18 13.84
N ASP A 14 -2.38 19.93 14.10
CA ASP A 14 -1.15 19.61 14.80
C ASP A 14 0.04 19.54 13.83
N ALA A 15 0.86 20.59 13.81
CA ALA A 15 2.06 20.66 12.99
C ALA A 15 3.15 19.63 13.39
N ALA A 16 3.04 19.00 14.57
CA ALA A 16 3.93 17.92 14.99
C ALA A 16 3.46 16.55 14.48
N ALA A 17 2.22 16.43 14.01
CA ALA A 17 1.71 15.21 13.41
C ALA A 17 2.40 14.96 12.06
N ARG A 18 2.98 13.77 11.91
CA ARG A 18 3.51 13.30 10.63
C ARG A 18 2.39 12.60 9.88
N ASP A 19 1.64 13.35 9.11
CA ASP A 19 0.62 12.80 8.24
C ASP A 19 0.74 13.33 6.82
N GLN A 20 0.15 12.58 5.91
CA GLN A 20 0.12 12.89 4.49
C GLN A 20 -1.32 12.80 4.04
N ARG A 21 -1.73 13.75 3.19
CA ARG A 21 -3.03 13.65 2.53
C ARG A 21 -3.03 12.43 1.62
N VAL A 22 -4.05 11.60 1.77
CA VAL A 22 -4.32 10.46 0.88
C VAL A 22 -5.30 10.89 -0.20
N ARG A 23 -4.95 10.66 -1.46
CA ARG A 23 -5.83 10.86 -2.62
C ARG A 23 -6.71 9.65 -2.84
N LEU A 24 -7.90 9.88 -3.37
CA LEU A 24 -8.74 8.81 -3.87
C LEU A 24 -8.10 8.18 -5.12
N PRO A 25 -8.31 6.87 -5.37
CA PRO A 25 -7.81 6.21 -6.58
C PRO A 25 -8.15 6.94 -7.89
N ARG A 26 -9.35 7.52 -7.98
CA ARG A 26 -9.80 8.33 -9.12
C ARG A 26 -8.99 9.62 -9.31
N GLU A 27 -8.57 10.24 -8.21
CA GLU A 27 -7.77 11.48 -8.23
C GLU A 27 -6.35 11.16 -8.68
N SER A 28 -5.74 10.09 -8.16
CA SER A 28 -4.41 9.65 -8.60
C SER A 28 -4.34 9.29 -10.08
N LEU A 29 -5.42 8.71 -10.63
CA LEU A 29 -5.53 8.43 -12.06
C LEU A 29 -5.70 9.72 -12.89
N ALA A 30 -6.57 10.63 -12.45
CA ALA A 30 -6.83 11.88 -13.16
C ALA A 30 -5.61 12.80 -13.19
N GLU A 31 -4.92 12.94 -12.06
CA GLU A 31 -3.72 13.79 -11.91
C GLU A 31 -2.45 13.09 -12.41
N ARG A 32 -2.48 11.76 -12.57
CA ARG A 32 -1.31 10.91 -12.87
C ARG A 32 -0.20 11.06 -11.83
N LEU A 33 -0.60 11.27 -10.59
CA LEU A 33 0.25 11.57 -9.44
C LEU A 33 -0.16 10.69 -8.25
N ALA A 34 0.81 10.11 -7.54
CA ALA A 34 0.57 9.32 -6.34
C ALA A 34 1.75 9.38 -5.36
N ASN A 35 1.48 9.55 -4.07
CA ASN A 35 2.46 9.19 -3.03
C ASN A 35 2.46 7.66 -2.81
N CYS A 36 3.19 7.17 -1.81
CA CYS A 36 3.33 5.73 -1.55
C CYS A 36 1.99 5.08 -1.20
N ILE A 37 1.18 5.70 -0.33
CA ILE A 37 -0.11 5.16 0.09
C ILE A 37 -1.20 5.31 -0.97
N ASP A 38 -1.20 6.42 -1.75
CA ASP A 38 -2.07 6.63 -2.91
C ASP A 38 -1.87 5.49 -3.93
N GLY A 39 -0.60 5.19 -4.24
CA GLY A 39 -0.24 4.13 -5.17
C GLY A 39 -0.65 2.75 -4.64
N ALA A 40 -0.40 2.48 -3.36
CA ALA A 40 -0.81 1.21 -2.74
C ALA A 40 -2.33 1.03 -2.76
N LEU A 41 -3.10 2.08 -2.46
CA LEU A 41 -4.57 2.07 -2.48
C LEU A 41 -5.13 1.89 -3.89
N LEU A 42 -4.56 2.57 -4.88
CA LEU A 42 -4.97 2.40 -6.27
C LEU A 42 -4.78 0.95 -6.72
N PHE A 43 -3.61 0.36 -6.47
CA PHE A 43 -3.36 -1.04 -6.85
C PHE A 43 -4.19 -2.03 -6.05
N ALA A 44 -4.40 -1.79 -4.75
CA ALA A 44 -5.31 -2.62 -3.95
C ALA A 44 -6.72 -2.61 -4.54
N SER A 45 -7.21 -1.43 -4.96
CA SER A 45 -8.52 -1.29 -5.61
C SER A 45 -8.61 -2.06 -6.92
N LEU A 46 -7.55 -2.03 -7.75
CA LEU A 46 -7.48 -2.79 -9.00
C LEU A 46 -7.44 -4.30 -8.77
N LEU A 47 -6.69 -4.77 -7.76
CA LEU A 47 -6.62 -6.18 -7.40
C LEU A 47 -7.97 -6.69 -6.90
N GLU A 48 -8.66 -5.91 -6.05
CA GLU A 48 -10.01 -6.22 -5.57
C GLU A 48 -11.02 -6.27 -6.72
N ALA A 49 -10.95 -5.35 -7.68
CA ALA A 49 -11.79 -5.38 -8.88
C ALA A 49 -11.56 -6.64 -9.74
N CYS A 50 -10.38 -7.24 -9.64
CA CYS A 50 -10.03 -8.52 -10.27
C CYS A 50 -10.33 -9.74 -9.36
N THR A 51 -11.01 -9.57 -8.23
CA THR A 51 -11.30 -10.61 -7.25
C THR A 51 -10.03 -11.25 -6.66
N ILE A 52 -8.97 -10.45 -6.50
CA ILE A 52 -7.72 -10.86 -5.86
C ILE A 52 -7.68 -10.27 -4.45
N ASP A 53 -7.46 -11.12 -3.44
CA ASP A 53 -7.35 -10.70 -2.04
C ASP A 53 -6.14 -9.78 -1.84
N ALA A 54 -6.40 -8.47 -1.74
CA ALA A 54 -5.37 -7.44 -1.61
C ALA A 54 -5.07 -7.10 -0.14
N ALA A 55 -3.93 -6.44 0.08
CA ALA A 55 -3.55 -5.86 1.36
C ALA A 55 -2.76 -4.57 1.18
N LEU A 56 -2.95 -3.65 2.14
CA LEU A 56 -2.03 -2.54 2.34
C LEU A 56 -0.90 -3.00 3.28
N VAL A 57 0.34 -2.76 2.86
CA VAL A 57 1.53 -3.11 3.65
C VAL A 57 2.22 -1.82 4.03
N ILE A 58 2.27 -1.52 5.32
CA ILE A 58 2.64 -0.23 5.86
C ILE A 58 3.81 -0.43 6.83
N SER A 59 4.91 0.31 6.60
CA SER A 59 6.02 0.49 7.53
C SER A 59 5.88 1.83 8.26
N THR A 60 6.93 2.25 8.96
CA THR A 60 6.99 3.54 9.65
C THR A 60 6.97 4.76 8.73
N ASP A 61 7.43 4.62 7.49
CA ASP A 61 7.70 5.71 6.55
C ASP A 61 7.28 5.42 5.11
N HIS A 62 6.79 4.21 4.83
CA HIS A 62 6.46 3.80 3.46
C HIS A 62 5.25 2.87 3.42
N ALA A 63 4.61 2.83 2.26
CA ALA A 63 3.51 1.91 1.97
C ALA A 63 3.73 1.24 0.62
N ILE A 64 3.42 -0.05 0.57
CA ILE A 64 3.38 -0.86 -0.65
C ILE A 64 2.07 -1.64 -0.68
N VAL A 65 1.76 -2.25 -1.82
CA VAL A 65 0.63 -3.18 -1.95
C VAL A 65 1.10 -4.62 -1.87
N GLY A 66 0.27 -5.49 -1.29
CA GLY A 66 0.45 -6.92 -1.36
C GLY A 66 -0.83 -7.65 -1.75
N TRP A 67 -0.70 -8.91 -2.17
CA TRP A 67 -1.85 -9.77 -2.46
C TRP A 67 -1.55 -11.24 -2.20
N GLN A 68 -2.59 -12.04 -1.98
CA GLN A 68 -2.45 -13.48 -1.81
C GLN A 68 -2.38 -14.20 -3.15
N ARG A 69 -1.51 -15.21 -3.22
CA ARG A 69 -1.39 -16.11 -4.38
C ARG A 69 -1.83 -17.52 -4.01
N GLY A 70 -2.87 -17.99 -4.68
CA GLY A 70 -3.42 -19.34 -4.53
C GLY A 70 -4.62 -19.39 -3.59
N ARG A 71 -5.41 -20.48 -3.67
CA ARG A 71 -6.54 -20.73 -2.78
C ARG A 71 -6.00 -21.10 -1.39
N GLY A 72 -6.30 -20.30 -0.37
CA GLY A 72 -5.92 -20.58 1.02
C GLY A 72 -4.99 -19.56 1.69
N GLY A 73 -4.51 -18.54 0.98
CA GLY A 73 -3.92 -17.34 1.60
C GLY A 73 -2.53 -17.46 2.24
N GLU A 74 -1.83 -18.58 2.04
CA GLU A 74 -0.53 -18.83 2.68
C GLU A 74 0.64 -18.03 2.07
N ARG A 75 0.54 -17.67 0.78
CA ARG A 75 1.63 -16.97 0.07
C ARG A 75 1.23 -15.56 -0.32
N TRP A 76 2.08 -14.61 0.04
CA TRP A 76 1.91 -13.20 -0.26
C TRP A 76 2.93 -12.72 -1.26
N GLU A 77 2.46 -11.93 -2.22
CA GLU A 77 3.23 -11.22 -3.22
C GLU A 77 3.15 -9.72 -2.91
N TYR A 78 4.16 -8.96 -3.31
CA TYR A 78 4.28 -7.54 -2.99
C TYR A 78 4.71 -6.74 -4.22
N LEU A 79 4.34 -5.46 -4.26
CA LEU A 79 4.70 -4.54 -5.34
C LEU A 79 5.05 -3.16 -4.78
N GLU A 80 6.25 -2.68 -5.09
CA GLU A 80 6.68 -1.32 -4.80
C GLU A 80 6.09 -0.33 -5.83
N THR A 81 5.03 0.38 -5.45
CA THR A 81 4.24 1.19 -6.38
C THR A 81 4.92 2.51 -6.76
N THR A 82 5.83 3.03 -5.94
CA THR A 82 6.47 4.34 -6.19
C THR A 82 7.47 4.33 -7.35
N MET A 83 7.91 3.14 -7.77
CA MET A 83 8.94 2.98 -8.79
C MET A 83 8.38 2.53 -10.15
N LEU A 84 7.05 2.41 -10.28
CA LEU A 84 6.40 1.94 -11.50
C LEU A 84 6.56 2.87 -12.71
N ALA A 85 6.98 4.13 -12.50
CA ALA A 85 7.30 5.06 -13.58
C ALA A 85 8.74 4.90 -14.11
N THR A 86 9.66 4.37 -13.29
CA THR A 86 11.10 4.33 -13.56
C THR A 86 11.65 2.92 -13.74
N ASN A 87 10.92 1.90 -13.27
CA ASN A 87 11.34 0.52 -13.25
C ASN A 87 10.31 -0.38 -13.95
N SER A 88 10.74 -1.58 -14.35
CA SER A 88 9.80 -2.58 -14.85
C SER A 88 8.91 -3.09 -13.71
N PHE A 89 7.74 -3.66 -14.07
CA PHE A 89 6.87 -4.30 -13.08
C PHE A 89 7.56 -5.46 -12.35
N ALA A 90 8.45 -6.20 -13.03
CA ALA A 90 9.21 -7.30 -12.43
C ALA A 90 10.16 -6.77 -11.35
N ASP A 91 10.91 -5.71 -11.64
CA ASP A 91 11.82 -5.08 -10.67
C ASP A 91 11.05 -4.54 -9.46
N ALA A 92 9.93 -3.86 -9.70
CA ALA A 92 9.07 -3.34 -8.63
C ALA A 92 8.53 -4.44 -7.71
N ARG A 93 8.25 -5.63 -8.24
CA ARG A 93 7.85 -6.79 -7.44
C ARG A 93 9.01 -7.35 -6.61
N GLU A 94 10.18 -7.47 -7.20
CA GLU A 94 11.36 -7.96 -6.48
C GLU A 94 11.74 -6.99 -5.34
N ILE A 95 11.71 -5.69 -5.60
CA ILE A 95 11.95 -4.65 -4.58
C ILE A 95 10.89 -4.75 -3.48
N GLY A 96 9.61 -4.86 -3.84
CA GLY A 96 8.51 -5.01 -2.88
C GLY A 96 8.69 -6.24 -1.97
N ALA A 97 9.06 -7.39 -2.55
CA ALA A 97 9.31 -8.62 -1.80
C ALA A 97 10.49 -8.50 -0.83
N ARG A 98 11.60 -7.88 -1.26
CA ARG A 98 12.76 -7.60 -0.40
C ARG A 98 12.39 -6.67 0.76
N ARG A 99 11.64 -5.60 0.49
CA ARG A 99 11.16 -4.65 1.52
C ARG A 99 10.27 -5.34 2.55
N ALA A 100 9.26 -6.09 2.10
CA ALA A 100 8.36 -6.82 3.00
C ALA A 100 9.11 -7.80 3.90
N THR A 101 10.08 -8.54 3.34
CA THR A 101 10.93 -9.46 4.10
C THR A 101 11.74 -8.73 5.19
N LEU A 102 12.38 -7.62 4.82
CA LEU A 102 13.15 -6.80 5.77
C LEU A 102 12.28 -6.26 6.90
N TRP A 103 11.11 -5.70 6.57
CA TRP A 103 10.20 -5.15 7.56
C TRP A 103 9.65 -6.22 8.51
N GLN A 104 9.30 -7.41 7.99
CA GLN A 104 8.88 -8.53 8.82
C GLN A 104 9.95 -8.96 9.82
N GLN A 105 11.22 -9.01 9.40
CA GLN A 105 12.33 -9.32 10.30
C GLN A 105 12.51 -8.25 11.37
N GLN A 106 12.36 -6.97 11.01
CA GLN A 106 12.47 -5.84 11.93
C GLN A 106 11.28 -5.74 12.90
N ALA A 107 10.11 -6.26 12.53
CA ALA A 107 8.91 -6.20 13.35
C ALA A 107 8.96 -7.08 14.61
N ALA A 108 9.92 -8.02 14.69
CA ALA A 108 10.13 -8.84 15.89
C ALA A 108 10.44 -8.01 17.16
N GLY A 109 10.91 -6.77 17.00
CA GLY A 109 11.13 -5.83 18.12
C GLY A 109 10.13 -4.68 18.20
N ASP A 110 9.31 -4.45 17.16
CA ASP A 110 8.39 -3.32 17.07
C ASP A 110 7.30 -3.59 16.00
N PRO A 111 6.05 -3.90 16.39
CA PRO A 111 4.96 -4.18 15.46
C PRO A 111 4.61 -3.03 14.51
N THR A 112 5.04 -1.79 14.79
CA THR A 112 4.79 -0.65 13.90
C THR A 112 5.65 -0.69 12.63
N ARG A 113 6.73 -1.48 12.63
CA ARG A 113 7.65 -1.61 11.49
C ARG A 113 7.11 -2.46 10.35
N PHE A 114 6.10 -3.29 10.62
CA PHE A 114 5.41 -4.05 9.58
C PHE A 114 3.96 -4.29 9.96
N ARG A 115 3.05 -3.71 9.20
CA ARG A 115 1.62 -4.05 9.24
C ARG A 115 1.17 -4.45 7.86
N ARG A 116 0.54 -5.61 7.74
CA ARG A 116 -0.12 -6.06 6.52
C ARG A 116 -1.62 -6.17 6.81
N TRP A 117 -2.35 -5.16 6.34
CA TRP A 117 -3.80 -5.09 6.48
C TRP A 117 -4.46 -5.68 5.24
N SER A 118 -4.89 -6.94 5.33
CA SER A 118 -5.68 -7.53 4.26
C SER A 118 -7.04 -6.84 4.17
N MET A 119 -7.53 -6.59 2.96
CA MET A 119 -8.87 -6.00 2.75
C MET A 119 -9.94 -6.84 3.43
N ARG A 120 -9.79 -8.17 3.40
CA ARG A 120 -10.66 -9.12 4.10
C ARG A 120 -10.68 -8.86 5.61
N GLU A 121 -9.52 -8.81 6.26
CA GLU A 121 -9.42 -8.56 7.71
C GLU A 121 -10.02 -7.20 8.07
N LEU A 122 -9.73 -6.15 7.30
CA LEU A 122 -10.28 -4.81 7.54
C LEU A 122 -11.82 -4.83 7.54
N ARG A 123 -12.44 -5.58 6.63
CA ARG A 123 -13.90 -5.71 6.53
C ARG A 123 -14.50 -6.61 7.60
N GLU A 124 -13.94 -7.81 7.78
CA GLU A 124 -14.51 -8.85 8.66
C GLU A 124 -14.29 -8.54 10.14
N ARG A 125 -13.10 -8.04 10.51
CA ARG A 125 -12.69 -7.86 11.90
C ARG A 125 -12.88 -6.42 12.38
N TYR A 126 -12.59 -5.45 11.52
CA TYR A 126 -12.60 -4.03 11.88
C TYR A 126 -13.82 -3.28 11.33
N HIS A 127 -14.68 -3.95 10.54
CA HIS A 127 -15.87 -3.36 9.92
C HIS A 127 -15.58 -2.12 9.07
N ILE A 128 -14.36 -2.02 8.52
CA ILE A 128 -13.96 -0.97 7.60
C ILE A 128 -14.35 -1.41 6.19
N THR A 129 -15.43 -0.82 5.69
CA THR A 129 -15.98 -1.08 4.36
C THR A 129 -15.85 0.17 3.49
N PRO A 130 -15.81 0.04 2.15
CA PRO A 130 -15.89 1.21 1.27
C PRO A 130 -17.15 2.02 1.59
N LEU A 131 -17.03 3.34 1.62
CA LEU A 131 -18.19 4.22 1.66
C LEU A 131 -18.95 4.04 0.33
N GLU A 132 -20.20 3.60 0.42
CA GLU A 132 -21.14 3.57 -0.71
C GLU A 132 -21.46 4.97 -1.23
#